data_AF-A0A1D8MSZ8-F1
#
_entry.id   AF-A0A1D8MSZ8-F1
#
_cell.length_a   1.000
_cell.length_b   1.000
_cell.length_c   1.000
_cell.angle_alpha   90.00
_cell.angle_beta   90.00
_cell.angle_gamma   90.00
#
_symmetry.space_group_name_H-M   'P 1'
#
loop_
_entity.id
_entity.type
_entity.pdbx_description
1 polymer ?
#
loop_
_entity_poly.entity_id
_entity_poly.type
_entity_poly.pdbx_seq_one_letter_code
_entity_poly.pdbx_strand_id
1 'polypeptide(L)'
;MTDFERALVNSFNNFFEDEEINGIAHRKKQHRFSSQLCDVLVDSKHETFYIAIENKSVKTDSTNKLYFSQHFSQSNGAHQVERISDFIDRSGRNGFLAVEFKRGRGKARKAYMVPWTRVREAYEEGETGLHLDEIRNFPEIFRDSEDYDLTENMMEMFVESGA
;
A
#
# COMPACT_ATOMS: atom_id res chain seq x y z
N MET A 1 -0.61 -13.83 -9.77
CA MET A 1 -1.40 -12.60 -9.51
C MET A 1 -1.78 -12.68 -8.04
N THR A 2 -1.40 -11.71 -7.22
CA THR A 2 -1.55 -11.87 -5.77
C THR A 2 -3.02 -11.69 -5.37
N ASP A 3 -3.52 -12.54 -4.47
CA ASP A 3 -4.88 -12.39 -3.92
C ASP A 3 -5.02 -11.06 -3.15
N PHE A 4 -3.90 -10.52 -2.65
CA PHE A 4 -3.86 -9.31 -1.84
C PHE A 4 -4.25 -8.05 -2.62
N GLU A 5 -3.63 -7.78 -3.77
CA GLU A 5 -3.98 -6.61 -4.61
C GLU A 5 -5.44 -6.63 -5.06
N ARG A 6 -5.95 -7.82 -5.42
CA ARG A 6 -7.34 -7.95 -5.86
C ARG A 6 -8.29 -7.63 -4.72
N ALA A 7 -8.06 -8.23 -3.56
CA ALA A 7 -8.90 -7.98 -2.41
C ALA A 7 -8.83 -6.50 -2.00
N LEU A 8 -7.66 -5.85 -2.01
CA LEU A 8 -7.54 -4.41 -1.72
C LEU A 8 -8.38 -3.55 -2.67
N VAL A 9 -8.35 -3.84 -3.96
CA VAL A 9 -9.16 -3.12 -4.96
C VAL A 9 -10.64 -3.34 -4.76
N ASN A 10 -11.06 -4.58 -4.50
CA ASN A 10 -12.47 -4.88 -4.23
C ASN A 10 -12.96 -4.07 -3.03
N SER A 11 -12.16 -3.96 -1.99
CA SER A 11 -12.51 -3.24 -0.76
C SER A 11 -12.73 -1.76 -0.92
N PHE A 12 -11.85 -1.08 -1.66
CA PHE A 12 -12.09 0.33 -1.99
C PHE A 12 -13.37 0.49 -2.81
N ASN A 13 -13.62 -0.41 -3.76
CA ASN A 13 -14.82 -0.33 -4.61
C ASN A 13 -16.10 -0.63 -3.83
N ASN A 14 -16.10 -1.64 -2.96
CA ASN A 14 -17.22 -1.95 -2.07
C ASN A 14 -17.48 -0.77 -1.14
N PHE A 15 -16.45 -0.21 -0.51
CA PHE A 15 -16.57 1.00 0.32
C PHE A 15 -17.20 2.16 -0.45
N PHE A 16 -16.78 2.40 -1.70
CA PHE A 16 -17.38 3.46 -2.52
C PHE A 16 -18.84 3.18 -2.89
N GLU A 17 -19.20 1.93 -3.11
CA GLU A 17 -20.58 1.52 -3.37
C GLU A 17 -21.46 1.69 -2.11
N ASP A 18 -21.00 1.18 -0.97
CA ASP A 18 -21.71 1.20 0.31
C ASP A 18 -21.93 2.62 0.85
N GLU A 19 -20.92 3.50 0.69
CA GLU A 19 -20.98 4.90 1.13
C GLU A 19 -21.51 5.86 0.05
N GLU A 20 -21.97 5.33 -1.09
CA GLU A 20 -22.45 6.12 -2.25
C GLU A 20 -21.44 7.19 -2.73
N ILE A 21 -20.15 6.90 -2.61
CA ILE A 21 -19.05 7.78 -3.02
C ILE A 21 -18.69 7.52 -4.48
N ASN A 22 -18.61 8.58 -5.28
CA ASN A 22 -18.09 8.48 -6.64
C ASN A 22 -16.57 8.25 -6.63
N GLY A 23 -16.15 6.99 -6.61
CA GLY A 23 -14.75 6.59 -6.63
C GLY A 23 -14.53 5.28 -7.38
N ILE A 24 -13.28 5.01 -7.74
CA ILE A 24 -12.87 3.74 -8.34
C ILE A 24 -11.43 3.39 -7.93
N ALA A 25 -11.24 2.18 -7.44
CA ALA A 25 -9.93 1.56 -7.32
C ALA A 25 -9.68 0.62 -8.49
N HIS A 26 -8.47 0.68 -9.04
CA HIS A 26 -8.08 -0.18 -10.14
C HIS A 26 -6.60 -0.56 -10.06
N ARG A 27 -6.32 -1.81 -10.46
CA ARG A 27 -4.94 -2.29 -10.60
C ARG A 27 -4.37 -1.78 -11.91
N LYS A 28 -3.11 -1.37 -11.90
CA LYS A 28 -2.38 -1.10 -13.16
C LYS A 28 -2.04 -2.44 -13.81
N LYS A 29 -2.61 -2.71 -14.98
CA LYS A 29 -2.28 -3.93 -15.74
C LYS A 29 -0.90 -3.75 -16.38
N GLN A 30 0.08 -4.53 -15.95
CA GLN A 30 1.41 -4.54 -16.55
C GLN A 30 1.33 -4.91 -18.04
N HIS A 31 1.74 -4.03 -18.94
CA HIS A 31 2.07 -4.41 -20.30
C HIS A 31 3.51 -4.95 -20.33
N ARG A 32 3.82 -5.94 -21.19
CA ARG A 32 5.20 -6.36 -21.39
C ARG A 32 6.04 -5.13 -21.75
N PHE A 33 7.17 -4.98 -21.07
CA PHE A 33 8.15 -3.90 -21.27
C PHE A 33 7.78 -2.50 -20.75
N SER A 34 6.69 -2.33 -19.98
CA SER A 34 6.42 -1.07 -19.26
C SER A 34 6.74 -1.21 -17.77
N SER A 35 7.48 -0.25 -17.20
CA SER A 35 7.61 -0.14 -15.75
C SER A 35 6.27 0.27 -15.14
N GLN A 36 5.69 -0.59 -14.33
CA GLN A 36 4.58 -0.22 -13.47
C GLN A 36 5.12 0.68 -12.36
N LEU A 37 4.45 1.81 -12.11
CA LEU A 37 4.85 2.77 -11.08
C LEU A 37 4.35 2.31 -9.71
N CYS A 38 3.06 2.01 -9.58
CA CYS A 38 2.44 1.46 -8.38
C CYS A 38 1.44 0.33 -8.72
N ASP A 39 1.08 -0.48 -7.73
CA ASP A 39 0.22 -1.65 -7.90
C ASP A 39 -1.26 -1.28 -8.07
N VAL A 40 -1.74 -0.33 -7.27
CA VAL A 40 -3.13 0.13 -7.24
C VAL A 40 -3.18 1.66 -7.33
N LEU A 41 -4.17 2.17 -8.07
CA LEU A 41 -4.60 3.56 -8.00
C LEU A 41 -6.04 3.60 -7.50
N VAL A 42 -6.33 4.62 -6.70
CA VAL A 42 -7.67 4.99 -6.28
C VAL A 42 -7.94 6.40 -6.78
N ASP A 43 -9.11 6.59 -7.38
CA ASP A 43 -9.52 7.87 -7.96
C ASP A 43 -10.92 8.24 -7.48
N SER A 44 -11.06 9.47 -6.99
CA SER A 44 -12.35 10.10 -6.68
C SER A 44 -12.22 11.61 -6.88
N LYS A 45 -13.35 12.31 -6.88
CA LYS A 45 -13.37 13.78 -6.75
C LYS A 45 -13.02 14.24 -5.34
N HIS A 46 -13.14 13.38 -4.34
CA HIS A 46 -12.66 13.66 -2.99
C HIS A 46 -11.15 13.46 -2.96
N GLU A 47 -10.39 14.52 -2.64
CA GLU A 47 -8.92 14.51 -2.63
C GLU A 47 -8.35 13.42 -1.72
N THR A 48 -9.07 13.12 -0.63
CA THR A 48 -8.85 11.99 0.27
C THR A 48 -8.62 10.66 -0.48
N PHE A 49 -9.35 10.42 -1.57
CA PHE A 49 -9.25 9.18 -2.35
C PHE A 49 -8.45 9.34 -3.65
N TYR A 50 -7.62 10.37 -3.77
CA TYR A 50 -6.64 10.49 -4.85
C TYR A 50 -5.33 9.78 -4.48
N ILE A 51 -5.34 8.44 -4.53
CA ILE A 51 -4.34 7.60 -3.86
C ILE A 51 -3.48 6.79 -4.86
N ALA A 52 -2.21 6.59 -4.54
CA ALA A 52 -1.33 5.61 -5.15
C ALA A 52 -0.84 4.59 -4.10
N ILE A 53 -0.97 3.29 -4.39
CA ILE A 53 -0.62 2.23 -3.44
C ILE A 53 0.34 1.23 -4.08
N GLU A 54 1.47 0.99 -3.43
CA GLU A 54 2.35 -0.16 -3.68
C GLU A 54 2.04 -1.26 -2.67
N ASN A 55 2.04 -2.52 -3.11
CA ASN A 55 1.71 -3.66 -2.26
C ASN A 55 2.93 -4.55 -2.05
N LYS A 56 3.14 -4.97 -0.80
CA LYS A 56 4.13 -6.00 -0.46
C LYS A 56 3.51 -7.06 0.43
N SER A 57 4.00 -8.29 0.34
CA SER A 57 3.69 -9.34 1.30
C SER A 57 4.95 -9.86 1.95
N VAL A 58 4.94 -10.05 3.26
CA VAL A 58 6.09 -10.50 4.03
C VAL A 58 5.71 -11.66 4.96
N LYS A 59 6.58 -12.67 5.04
CA LYS A 59 6.40 -13.82 5.92
C LYS A 59 6.93 -13.50 7.32
N THR A 60 6.03 -13.27 8.26
CA THR A 60 6.39 -12.80 9.62
C THR A 60 7.03 -13.86 10.50
N ASP A 61 7.03 -15.13 10.07
CA ASP A 61 7.69 -16.24 10.74
C ASP A 61 9.17 -16.38 10.36
N SER A 62 9.62 -15.64 9.34
CA SER A 62 10.96 -15.76 8.76
C SER A 62 11.75 -14.44 8.70
N THR A 63 11.09 -13.31 8.94
CA THR A 63 11.74 -12.01 9.01
C THR A 63 11.00 -11.08 9.98
N ASN A 64 11.73 -10.16 10.58
CA ASN A 64 11.23 -9.05 11.40
C ASN A 64 11.30 -7.70 10.67
N LYS A 65 11.66 -7.69 9.38
CA LYS A 65 11.83 -6.48 8.57
C LYS A 65 11.38 -6.69 7.12
N LEU A 66 10.81 -5.64 6.53
CA LEU A 66 10.55 -5.49 5.10
C LEU A 66 11.76 -4.81 4.45
N TYR A 67 12.75 -5.59 4.01
CA TYR A 67 14.00 -5.09 3.44
C TYR A 67 13.81 -4.38 2.09
N PHE A 68 14.39 -3.19 1.93
CA PHE A 68 14.36 -2.45 0.66
C PHE A 68 15.03 -3.24 -0.46
N SER A 69 16.22 -3.78 -0.21
CA SER A 69 17.00 -4.55 -1.19
C SER A 69 16.33 -5.85 -1.67
N GLN A 70 15.38 -6.39 -0.91
CA GLN A 70 14.72 -7.66 -1.24
C GLN A 70 13.31 -7.48 -1.81
N HIS A 71 12.57 -6.50 -1.29
CA HIS A 71 11.14 -6.35 -1.57
C HIS A 71 10.86 -5.26 -2.60
N PHE A 72 11.80 -4.35 -2.83
CA PHE A 72 11.67 -3.25 -3.77
C PHE A 72 12.61 -3.47 -4.96
N SER A 73 12.07 -3.26 -6.17
CA SER A 73 12.80 -3.58 -7.40
C SER A 73 13.79 -2.48 -7.79
N GLN A 74 14.94 -2.87 -8.35
CA GLN A 74 15.83 -1.94 -9.03
C GLN A 74 15.63 -2.08 -10.55
N SER A 75 15.39 -0.96 -11.24
CA SER A 75 15.17 -0.95 -12.70
C SER A 75 15.70 0.34 -13.31
N ASN A 76 16.38 0.22 -14.46
CA ASN A 76 16.98 1.36 -15.18
C ASN A 76 17.84 2.28 -14.30
N GLY A 77 18.59 1.70 -13.36
CA GLY A 77 19.47 2.45 -12.45
C GLY A 77 18.76 3.13 -11.27
N ALA A 78 17.43 3.13 -11.20
CA ALA A 78 16.65 3.74 -10.12
C ALA A 78 16.00 2.68 -9.23
N HIS A 79 16.03 2.92 -7.92
CA HIS A 79 15.34 2.08 -6.95
C HIS A 79 13.82 2.32 -7.02
N GLN A 80 13.01 1.29 -6.71
CA GLN A 80 11.56 1.40 -6.81
C GLN A 80 11.00 2.48 -5.89
N VAL A 81 11.59 2.67 -4.71
CA VAL A 81 11.19 3.73 -3.78
C VAL A 81 11.30 5.10 -4.45
N GLU A 82 12.44 5.40 -5.08
CA GLU A 82 12.67 6.66 -5.79
C GLU A 82 11.67 6.89 -6.92
N ARG A 83 11.41 5.84 -7.73
CA ARG A 83 10.48 5.92 -8.85
C ARG A 83 9.03 6.18 -8.41
N ILE A 84 8.61 5.56 -7.30
CA ILE A 84 7.27 5.77 -6.75
C ILE A 84 7.17 7.16 -6.11
N SER A 85 8.21 7.61 -5.38
CA SER A 85 8.28 8.96 -4.84
C SER A 85 8.16 10.02 -5.93
N ASP A 86 8.92 9.90 -7.05
CA ASP A 86 8.79 10.82 -8.19
C ASP A 86 7.37 10.84 -8.76
N PHE A 87 6.74 9.66 -8.88
CA PHE A 87 5.37 9.57 -9.37
C PHE A 87 4.37 10.24 -8.44
N ILE A 88 4.48 10.02 -7.13
CA ILE A 88 3.62 10.64 -6.11
C ILE A 88 3.79 12.16 -6.15
N ASP A 89 5.03 12.66 -6.08
CA ASP A 89 5.34 14.10 -6.08
C ASP A 89 4.79 14.80 -7.32
N ARG A 90 4.92 14.17 -8.50
CA ARG A 90 4.45 14.74 -9.76
C ARG A 90 2.94 14.64 -9.97
N SER A 91 2.30 13.63 -9.38
CA SER A 91 0.85 13.43 -9.52
C SER A 91 0.05 14.20 -8.48
N GLY A 92 0.62 14.48 -7.30
CA GLY A 92 -0.09 15.04 -6.16
C GLY A 92 -0.97 14.03 -5.43
N ARG A 93 -0.72 12.73 -5.61
CA ARG A 93 -1.47 11.66 -4.95
C ARG A 93 -1.03 11.45 -3.52
N ASN A 94 -1.95 11.03 -2.66
CA ASN A 94 -1.60 10.45 -1.38
C ASN A 94 -0.96 9.07 -1.61
N GLY A 95 0.28 8.89 -1.18
CA GLY A 95 1.02 7.65 -1.37
C GLY A 95 0.91 6.73 -0.16
N PHE A 96 0.73 5.42 -0.41
CA PHE A 96 0.82 4.41 0.64
C PHE A 96 1.54 3.14 0.19
N LEU A 97 2.07 2.42 1.18
CA LEU A 97 2.55 1.06 1.07
C LEU A 97 1.60 0.14 1.86
N ALA A 98 0.88 -0.73 1.16
CA ALA A 98 0.07 -1.77 1.80
C ALA A 98 0.93 -3.02 2.05
N VAL A 99 1.05 -3.46 3.30
CA VAL A 99 1.91 -4.60 3.68
C VAL A 99 1.09 -5.75 4.25
N GLU A 100 1.00 -6.85 3.51
CA GLU A 100 0.34 -8.09 3.98
C GLU A 100 1.31 -8.97 4.78
N PHE A 101 0.97 -9.22 6.04
CA PHE A 101 1.66 -10.12 6.95
C PHE A 101 1.15 -11.55 6.77
N LYS A 102 1.99 -12.39 6.16
CA LYS A 102 1.78 -13.85 6.03
C LYS A 102 2.28 -14.54 7.29
N ARG A 103 1.36 -14.84 8.22
CA ARG A 103 1.67 -15.33 9.58
C ARG A 103 1.90 -16.84 9.70
N GLY A 104 2.08 -17.54 8.59
CA GLY A 104 2.20 -19.00 8.55
C GLY A 104 0.85 -19.73 8.45
N ARG A 105 0.90 -21.06 8.37
CA ARG A 105 -0.27 -21.91 8.15
C ARG A 105 -1.28 -21.79 9.29
N GLY A 106 -2.56 -21.62 8.96
CA GLY A 106 -3.66 -21.57 9.92
C GLY A 106 -3.82 -20.25 10.69
N LYS A 107 -2.96 -19.25 10.46
CA LYS A 107 -3.13 -17.91 11.02
C LYS A 107 -3.71 -16.96 9.98
N ALA A 108 -4.72 -16.18 10.38
CA ALA A 108 -5.29 -15.13 9.55
C ALA A 108 -4.18 -14.14 9.13
N ARG A 109 -4.18 -13.78 7.84
CA ARG A 109 -3.32 -12.71 7.33
C ARG A 109 -3.82 -11.38 7.88
N LYS A 110 -2.89 -10.46 8.11
CA LYS A 110 -3.19 -9.07 8.46
C LYS A 110 -2.55 -8.18 7.41
N ALA A 111 -3.10 -7.00 7.16
CA ALA A 111 -2.49 -6.02 6.28
C ALA A 111 -2.50 -4.65 6.96
N TYR A 112 -1.49 -3.84 6.70
CA TYR A 112 -1.36 -2.50 7.28
C TYR A 112 -1.07 -1.49 6.17
N MET A 113 -1.52 -0.27 6.36
CA MET A 113 -1.30 0.82 5.40
C MET A 113 -0.28 1.81 5.96
N VAL A 114 0.92 1.81 5.38
CA VAL A 114 2.01 2.71 5.78
C VAL A 114 2.01 3.94 4.89
N PRO A 115 1.98 5.17 5.42
CA PRO A 115 2.16 6.39 4.62
C PRO A 115 3.47 6.35 3.83
N TRP A 116 3.43 6.73 2.55
CA TRP A 116 4.62 6.67 1.70
C TRP A 116 5.73 7.62 2.16
N THR A 117 5.38 8.71 2.83
CA THR A 117 6.33 9.63 3.49
C THR A 117 7.27 8.87 4.41
N ARG A 118 6.75 8.00 5.28
CA ARG A 118 7.57 7.17 6.17
C ARG A 118 8.46 6.18 5.41
N VAL A 119 7.95 5.57 4.34
CA VAL A 119 8.74 4.66 3.48
C VAL A 119 9.91 5.39 2.84
N ARG A 120 9.66 6.61 2.33
CA ARG A 120 10.64 7.48 1.72
C ARG A 120 11.69 7.94 2.72
N GLU A 121 11.29 8.42 3.88
CA GLU A 121 12.19 8.84 4.97
C GLU A 121 13.15 7.73 5.37
N ALA A 122 12.63 6.53 5.68
CA ALA A 122 13.47 5.37 6.01
C ALA A 122 14.50 5.06 4.92
N TYR A 123 14.10 5.15 3.65
CA TYR A 123 15.00 4.89 2.53
C TYR A 123 16.08 5.97 2.39
N GLU A 124 15.71 7.24 2.49
CA GLU A 124 16.61 8.39 2.37
C GLU A 124 17.59 8.51 3.54
N GLU A 125 17.18 8.09 4.75
CA GLU A 125 18.05 7.97 5.93
C GLU A 125 19.03 6.79 5.85
N GLY A 126 18.94 5.97 4.81
CA GLY A 126 19.82 4.81 4.59
C GLY A 126 19.45 3.61 5.46
N GLU A 127 18.22 3.54 5.99
CA GLU A 127 17.75 2.33 6.64
C GLU A 127 17.73 1.13 5.67
N THR A 128 17.87 -0.07 6.20
CA THR A 128 17.84 -1.31 5.39
C THR A 128 16.42 -1.76 5.01
N GLY A 129 15.40 -1.14 5.58
CA GLY A 129 13.98 -1.49 5.43
C GLY A 129 13.19 -1.27 6.72
N LEU A 130 11.88 -1.37 6.63
CA LEU A 130 10.93 -1.08 7.71
C LEU A 130 10.75 -2.27 8.67
N HIS A 131 10.83 -2.03 9.97
CA HIS A 131 10.61 -3.08 10.96
C HIS A 131 9.13 -3.50 11.01
N LEU A 132 8.86 -4.80 11.12
CA LEU A 132 7.47 -5.28 11.14
C LEU A 132 6.71 -4.82 12.39
N ASP A 133 7.40 -4.61 13.51
CA ASP A 133 6.78 -4.11 14.74
C ASP A 133 6.40 -2.62 14.62
N GLU A 134 7.16 -1.85 13.84
CA GLU A 134 6.80 -0.49 13.48
C GLU A 134 5.56 -0.49 12.57
N ILE A 135 5.55 -1.36 11.54
CA ILE A 135 4.43 -1.45 10.59
C ILE A 135 3.09 -1.75 11.29
N ARG A 136 3.11 -2.50 12.40
CA ARG A 136 1.91 -2.82 13.19
C ARG A 136 1.26 -1.62 13.87
N ASN A 137 1.98 -0.50 13.99
CA ASN A 137 1.46 0.71 14.61
C ASN A 137 0.67 1.57 13.62
N PHE A 138 0.71 1.24 12.32
CA PHE A 138 -0.11 1.91 11.31
C PHE A 138 -1.49 1.27 11.17
N PRO A 139 -2.45 1.98 10.57
CA PRO A 139 -3.82 1.48 10.41
C PRO A 139 -3.87 0.10 9.74
N GLU A 140 -4.61 -0.83 10.38
CA GLU A 140 -4.85 -2.16 9.84
C GLU A 140 -5.88 -2.06 8.71
N ILE A 141 -5.58 -2.62 7.55
CA ILE A 141 -6.56 -2.81 6.49
C ILE A 141 -7.38 -4.03 6.92
N PHE A 142 -8.51 -3.81 7.60
CA PHE A 142 -9.31 -4.89 8.17
C PHE A 142 -9.83 -5.78 7.07
N ARG A 143 -9.73 -7.10 7.24
CA ARG A 143 -10.31 -8.10 6.33
C ARG A 143 -11.41 -8.84 7.09
N ASP A 144 -12.67 -8.60 6.75
CA ASP A 144 -13.72 -9.55 7.15
C ASP A 144 -13.83 -10.62 6.07
N SER A 145 -13.36 -11.82 6.44
CA SER A 145 -13.45 -13.14 5.81
C SER A 145 -13.30 -13.30 4.28
N GLU A 146 -13.83 -12.42 3.44
CA GLU A 146 -13.68 -12.40 1.99
C GLU A 146 -13.36 -11.00 1.39
N ASP A 147 -13.54 -9.90 2.13
CA ASP A 147 -13.28 -8.51 1.69
C ASP A 147 -12.58 -7.67 2.77
N TYR A 148 -11.84 -6.64 2.39
CA TYR A 148 -11.38 -5.59 3.31
C TYR A 148 -12.44 -4.52 3.59
N ASP A 149 -12.58 -4.15 4.86
CA ASP A 149 -13.36 -3.03 5.37
C ASP A 149 -12.39 -1.87 5.70
N LEU A 150 -12.63 -0.72 5.09
CA LEU A 150 -11.81 0.48 5.24
C LEU A 150 -12.48 1.50 6.19
N THR A 151 -13.75 1.31 6.55
CA THR A 151 -14.61 2.34 7.17
C THR A 151 -14.06 2.89 8.49
N GLU A 152 -13.62 2.04 9.43
CA GLU A 152 -13.18 2.50 10.76
C GLU A 152 -11.79 3.18 10.75
N ASN A 153 -10.90 2.82 9.82
CA ASN A 153 -9.49 3.23 9.85
C ASN A 153 -9.12 4.33 8.84
N MET A 154 -10.00 4.65 7.88
CA MET A 154 -9.72 5.70 6.89
C MET A 154 -9.54 7.07 7.54
N MET A 155 -10.34 7.43 8.55
CA MET A 155 -10.16 8.73 9.23
C MET A 155 -8.77 8.85 9.88
N GLU A 156 -8.27 7.80 10.53
CA GLU A 156 -6.91 7.82 11.12
C GLU A 156 -5.82 7.96 10.04
N MET A 157 -5.98 7.28 8.90
CA MET A 157 -5.06 7.39 7.76
C MET A 157 -4.95 8.82 7.18
N PHE A 158 -6.03 9.61 7.24
CA PHE A 158 -6.07 10.97 6.68
C PHE A 158 -5.76 12.08 7.68
N VAL A 159 -5.80 11.80 8.98
CA VAL A 159 -5.37 12.74 10.03
C VAL A 159 -3.85 12.75 10.17
N GLU A 160 -3.18 11.60 10.03
CA GLU A 160 -1.72 11.50 10.17
C GLU A 160 -0.93 11.91 8.90
N SER A 161 -1.59 12.01 7.75
CA SER A 161 -0.95 12.40 6.48
C SER A 161 -0.81 13.92 6.28
N GLY A 162 -1.26 14.74 7.24
CA GLY A 162 -1.06 16.19 7.21
C GLY A 162 -1.73 16.87 6.01
N ALA A 163 -3.06 16.92 6.05
CA ALA A 163 -3.83 17.94 5.32
C ALA A 163 -3.83 19.27 6.10
#